data_AF-A0A511DAF7-F1
#
_entry.id   AF-A0A511DAF7-F1
#
_cell.length_a   1.000
_cell.length_b   1.000
_cell.length_c   1.000
_cell.angle_alpha   90.00
_cell.angle_beta   90.00
_cell.angle_gamma   90.00
#
_symmetry.space_group_name_H-M   'P 1'
#
loop_
_entity.id
_entity.type
_entity.pdbx_description
1 polymer ?
#
loop_
_entity_poly.entity_id
_entity_poly.type
_entity_poly.pdbx_seq_one_letter_code
_entity_poly.pdbx_strand_id
1 'polypeptide(L)'
;MGDTPEAVTSSLQELWDERGAAVGRTFTVTPCPYSAEEIAALEEDGRRLAYLPPEVATQAGRHWLGKIWPLMECFSVLEDNVVSNVINPSGWFDYESQIDAPNVNLDQAGLLAEVERQGRTLLTVNQWIVAAQDSRVLTGKYLDETRSWVRVNSGIDPGRILAVHIDGPNMAVDLTDEDAVDGSMMMAYDLSPHDAVVGCGGRTSSVPPERQNLVEEPAERVARWTMTPHFATLDLGREWQRQVDKYLELGFHTAMHFTEEQYVRTLPKFERQPKEYRGRFDMPMLVDPRLFWRNQCVLGGVRVPHFDYCTEPIPADERFRVPARPYAAWFGAWDQRFPERIAPPDARDQLAEDEIGGNSWEMAAVEILWPEYDLRGQYWDIIGYVVHDAKIKNIPDTDYERTLSCYHYRRSAEIHPNLHQRAFEVFRPLVRGSKIVTSPNS
;
A
#
# COMPACT_ATOMS: atom_id res chain seq x y z
N MET A 1 -34.48 21.62 14.06
CA MET A 1 -34.11 21.68 15.49
C MET A 1 -32.62 21.46 15.47
N GLY A 2 -31.83 22.48 15.80
CA GLY A 2 -30.37 22.40 15.69
C GLY A 2 -29.81 21.45 16.76
N ASP A 3 -28.72 20.78 16.43
CA ASP A 3 -28.03 19.88 17.35
C ASP A 3 -27.43 20.67 18.52
N THR A 4 -27.66 20.16 19.75
CA THR A 4 -27.06 20.74 20.97
C THR A 4 -25.67 20.14 21.20
N PRO A 5 -24.72 20.88 21.80
CA PRO A 5 -23.37 20.35 22.08
C PRO A 5 -23.39 19.04 22.88
N GLU A 6 -24.32 18.89 23.82
CA GLU A 6 -24.53 17.67 24.59
C GLU A 6 -25.02 16.51 23.73
N ALA A 7 -25.95 16.77 22.80
CA ALA A 7 -26.45 15.75 21.87
C ALA A 7 -25.37 15.28 20.88
N VAL A 8 -24.54 16.20 20.37
CA VAL A 8 -23.41 15.85 19.51
C VAL A 8 -22.39 15.02 20.28
N THR A 9 -22.07 15.41 21.52
CA THR A 9 -21.16 14.64 22.40
C THR A 9 -21.68 13.23 22.63
N SER A 10 -22.96 13.08 23.00
CA SER A 10 -23.57 11.77 23.26
C SER A 10 -23.54 10.89 22.01
N SER A 11 -23.93 11.43 20.85
CA SER A 11 -23.94 10.69 19.60
C SER A 11 -22.56 10.19 19.20
N LEU A 12 -21.52 11.03 19.32
CA LEU A 12 -20.16 10.61 19.02
C LEU A 12 -19.60 9.62 20.06
N GLN A 13 -19.97 9.76 21.34
CA GLN A 13 -19.61 8.77 22.36
C GLN A 13 -20.20 7.40 22.04
N GLU A 14 -21.48 7.34 21.65
CA GLU A 14 -22.12 6.08 21.25
C GLU A 14 -21.42 5.42 20.06
N LEU A 15 -21.06 6.21 19.04
CA LEU A 15 -20.28 5.69 17.90
C LEU A 15 -18.90 5.16 18.34
N TRP A 16 -18.21 5.88 19.23
CA TRP A 16 -16.89 5.46 19.71
C TRP A 16 -16.94 4.30 20.70
N ASP A 17 -18.04 4.12 21.42
CA ASP A 17 -18.29 2.93 22.25
C ASP A 17 -18.44 1.69 21.38
N GLU A 18 -19.20 1.76 20.27
CA GLU A 18 -19.34 0.66 19.32
C GLU A 18 -17.99 0.31 18.67
N ARG A 19 -17.27 1.32 18.19
CA ARG A 19 -15.93 1.16 17.60
C ARG A 19 -14.93 0.57 18.60
N GLY A 20 -14.98 1.06 19.85
CA GLY A 20 -14.17 0.55 20.94
C GLY A 20 -14.45 -0.92 21.23
N ALA A 21 -15.73 -1.29 21.32
CA ALA A 21 -16.16 -2.67 21.57
C ALA A 21 -15.64 -3.64 20.49
N ALA A 22 -15.63 -3.23 19.22
CA ALA A 22 -15.13 -4.04 18.11
C ALA A 22 -13.64 -4.44 18.25
N VAL A 23 -12.85 -3.64 18.99
CA VAL A 23 -11.41 -3.87 19.19
C VAL A 23 -11.03 -4.06 20.66
N GLY A 24 -12.01 -4.26 21.54
CA GLY A 24 -11.78 -4.44 22.97
C GLY A 24 -11.14 -3.24 23.67
N ARG A 25 -11.49 -2.02 23.24
CA ARG A 25 -10.97 -0.75 23.78
C ARG A 25 -12.11 0.16 24.20
N THR A 26 -11.77 1.17 24.99
CA THR A 26 -12.67 2.27 25.32
C THR A 26 -12.05 3.56 24.80
N PHE A 27 -12.83 4.31 24.03
CA PHE A 27 -12.44 5.63 23.53
C PHE A 27 -13.37 6.66 24.16
N THR A 28 -12.80 7.66 24.83
CA THR A 28 -13.60 8.68 25.52
C THR A 28 -13.71 9.91 24.64
N VAL A 29 -14.94 10.37 24.40
CA VAL A 29 -15.25 11.64 23.74
C VAL A 29 -15.36 12.72 24.79
N THR A 30 -14.49 13.73 24.72
CA THR A 30 -14.58 14.90 25.61
C THR A 30 -15.80 15.75 25.24
N PRO A 31 -16.37 16.54 26.18
CA PRO A 31 -17.48 17.45 25.86
C PRO A 31 -17.21 18.32 24.62
N CYS A 32 -18.23 18.47 23.77
CA CYS A 32 -18.17 19.32 22.58
C CYS A 32 -17.85 20.77 22.98
N PRO A 33 -16.78 21.38 22.45
CA PRO A 33 -16.38 22.73 22.81
C PRO A 33 -17.17 23.82 22.07
N TYR A 34 -17.96 23.44 21.06
CA TYR A 34 -18.72 24.37 20.23
C TYR A 34 -20.05 24.75 20.89
N SER A 35 -20.50 25.98 20.68
CA SER A 35 -21.87 26.38 21.02
C SER A 35 -22.88 25.84 20.01
N ALA A 36 -24.17 25.85 20.37
CA ALA A 36 -25.23 25.49 19.43
C ALA A 36 -25.26 26.41 18.20
N GLU A 37 -24.93 27.71 18.35
CA GLU A 37 -24.82 28.62 17.20
C GLU A 37 -23.63 28.29 16.30
N GLU A 38 -22.48 27.92 16.88
CA GLU A 38 -21.31 27.51 16.10
C GLU A 38 -21.57 26.21 15.33
N ILE A 39 -22.25 25.24 15.95
CA ILE A 39 -22.67 23.99 15.30
C ILE A 39 -23.59 24.30 14.12
N ALA A 40 -24.64 25.10 14.33
CA ALA A 40 -25.56 25.48 13.26
C ALA A 40 -24.85 26.22 12.12
N ALA A 41 -23.91 27.11 12.44
CA ALA A 41 -23.12 27.82 11.42
C ALA A 41 -22.22 26.88 10.60
N LEU A 42 -21.63 25.86 11.23
CA LEU A 42 -20.87 24.83 10.51
C LEU A 42 -21.77 24.02 9.58
N GLU A 43 -22.95 23.61 10.04
CA GLU A 43 -23.93 22.90 9.21
C GLU A 43 -24.40 23.73 8.02
N GLU A 44 -24.65 25.03 8.23
CA GLU A 44 -25.00 25.97 7.16
C GLU A 44 -23.86 26.14 6.13
N ASP A 45 -22.60 26.07 6.55
CA ASP A 45 -21.41 26.03 5.67
C ASP A 45 -21.16 24.64 5.04
N GLY A 46 -22.08 23.69 5.24
CA GLY A 46 -21.97 22.34 4.71
C GLY A 46 -20.88 21.50 5.38
N ARG A 47 -20.58 21.78 6.65
CA ARG A 47 -19.56 21.08 7.45
C ARG A 47 -20.20 20.26 8.57
N ARG A 48 -19.45 19.28 9.07
CA ARG A 48 -19.85 18.42 10.19
C ARG A 48 -18.74 18.31 11.20
N LEU A 49 -19.11 18.05 12.45
CA LEU A 49 -18.19 17.74 13.53
C LEU A 49 -17.87 16.24 13.56
N ALA A 50 -16.63 15.93 13.92
CA ALA A 50 -16.14 14.59 14.24
C ALA A 50 -15.18 14.67 15.44
N TYR A 51 -14.85 13.49 15.98
CA TYR A 51 -13.93 13.35 17.10
C TYR A 51 -12.88 12.29 16.80
N LEU A 52 -11.60 12.63 16.96
CA LEU A 52 -10.48 11.70 16.84
C LEU A 52 -9.87 11.43 18.23
N PRO A 53 -10.06 10.25 18.82
CA PRO A 53 -9.47 9.90 20.10
C PRO A 53 -7.93 9.97 20.06
N PRO A 54 -7.28 10.43 21.13
CA PRO A 54 -5.82 10.57 21.17
C PRO A 54 -5.07 9.24 20.95
N GLU A 55 -5.67 8.12 21.35
CA GLU A 55 -5.12 6.77 21.19
C GLU A 55 -4.95 6.34 19.73
N VAL A 56 -5.65 7.01 18.80
CA VAL A 56 -5.62 6.73 17.36
C VAL A 56 -5.21 7.96 16.56
N ALA A 57 -4.65 8.99 17.20
CA ALA A 57 -4.26 10.24 16.54
C ALA A 57 -2.87 10.18 15.87
N THR A 58 -2.04 9.22 16.26
CA THR A 58 -0.65 9.09 15.79
C THR A 58 -0.48 7.95 14.79
N GLN A 59 0.72 7.83 14.20
CA GLN A 59 1.09 6.69 13.34
C GLN A 59 1.03 5.37 14.12
N ALA A 60 1.60 5.33 15.34
CA ALA A 60 1.63 4.15 16.19
C ALA A 60 0.22 3.66 16.56
N GLY A 61 -0.72 4.59 16.79
CA GLY A 61 -2.11 4.27 17.12
C GLY A 61 -3.00 3.92 15.94
N ARG A 62 -2.61 4.27 14.69
CA ARG A 62 -3.51 4.20 13.52
C ARG A 62 -4.03 2.80 13.22
N HIS A 63 -3.26 1.76 13.54
CA HIS A 63 -3.63 0.38 13.27
C HIS A 63 -4.94 -0.06 13.97
N TRP A 64 -5.34 0.63 15.05
CA TRP A 64 -6.65 0.41 15.65
C TRP A 64 -7.79 0.82 14.73
N LEU A 65 -7.63 1.86 13.89
CA LEU A 65 -8.61 2.21 12.86
C LEU A 65 -8.74 1.08 11.83
N GLY A 66 -7.62 0.44 11.45
CA GLY A 66 -7.64 -0.75 10.60
C GLY A 66 -8.37 -1.93 11.24
N LYS A 67 -8.26 -2.11 12.56
CA LYS A 67 -9.01 -3.15 13.29
C LYS A 67 -10.50 -2.82 13.46
N ILE A 68 -10.86 -1.53 13.60
CA ILE A 68 -12.25 -1.07 13.68
C ILE A 68 -12.94 -1.23 12.31
N TRP A 69 -12.25 -0.88 11.22
CA TRP A 69 -12.75 -1.01 9.85
C TRP A 69 -11.86 -1.93 9.03
N PRO A 70 -11.98 -3.26 9.21
CA PRO A 70 -11.09 -4.24 8.60
C PRO A 70 -11.13 -4.21 7.07
N LEU A 71 -12.25 -3.75 6.49
CA LEU A 71 -12.45 -3.64 5.06
C LEU A 71 -11.46 -2.71 4.35
N MET A 72 -10.78 -1.81 5.09
CA MET A 72 -9.84 -0.84 4.52
C MET A 72 -8.59 -1.50 3.92
N GLU A 73 -8.06 -2.56 4.54
CA GLU A 73 -6.90 -3.35 4.10
C GLU A 73 -5.81 -2.54 3.35
N CYS A 74 -5.33 -1.45 3.97
CA CYS A 74 -4.28 -0.59 3.41
C CYS A 74 -3.03 -0.67 4.28
N PHE A 75 -1.83 -0.64 3.68
CA PHE A 75 -0.58 -0.67 4.44
C PHE A 75 -0.48 0.44 5.49
N SER A 76 -1.13 1.59 5.25
CA SER A 76 -1.11 2.73 6.17
C SER A 76 -1.84 2.48 7.49
N VAL A 77 -2.70 1.46 7.57
CA VAL A 77 -3.46 1.07 8.77
C VAL A 77 -2.98 -0.25 9.36
N LEU A 78 -1.82 -0.75 8.91
CA LEU A 78 -1.13 -1.87 9.56
C LEU A 78 -0.36 -1.40 10.78
N GLU A 79 -0.07 -2.37 11.67
CA GLU A 79 0.96 -2.19 12.70
C GLU A 79 2.28 -1.82 12.03
N ASP A 80 3.01 -0.88 12.63
CA ASP A 80 4.35 -0.45 12.15
C ASP A 80 4.38 0.08 10.71
N ASN A 81 3.25 0.59 10.21
CA ASN A 81 3.18 1.32 8.95
C ASN A 81 4.18 2.49 8.94
N VAL A 82 4.55 2.98 7.75
CA VAL A 82 5.57 4.04 7.59
C VAL A 82 4.99 5.44 7.42
N VAL A 83 3.66 5.58 7.42
CA VAL A 83 2.97 6.84 7.08
C VAL A 83 2.84 7.69 8.33
N SER A 84 3.62 8.75 8.41
CA SER A 84 3.57 9.74 9.50
C SER A 84 2.63 10.89 9.19
N ASN A 85 1.99 11.46 10.20
CA ASN A 85 1.31 12.74 10.05
C ASN A 85 2.32 13.88 10.17
N VAL A 86 2.07 15.02 9.51
CA VAL A 86 2.89 16.23 9.69
C VAL A 86 2.76 16.77 11.12
N ILE A 87 1.54 16.69 11.66
CA ILE A 87 1.18 16.93 13.06
C ILE A 87 0.15 15.88 13.49
N ASN A 88 0.03 15.62 14.79
CA ASN A 88 -0.88 14.61 15.35
C ASN A 88 -2.02 15.27 16.16
N PRO A 89 -2.98 15.95 15.50
CA PRO A 89 -4.13 16.52 16.18
C PRO A 89 -5.05 15.40 16.69
N SER A 90 -5.65 15.64 17.84
CA SER A 90 -6.67 14.81 18.47
C SER A 90 -7.82 15.67 18.98
N GLY A 91 -8.92 15.03 19.33
CA GLY A 91 -10.12 15.68 19.83
C GLY A 91 -11.09 16.07 18.71
N TRP A 92 -11.84 17.14 18.96
CA TRP A 92 -12.87 17.66 18.07
C TRP A 92 -12.28 18.33 16.84
N PHE A 93 -12.87 18.05 15.68
CA PHE A 93 -12.57 18.73 14.42
C PHE A 93 -13.80 18.79 13.53
N ASP A 94 -13.82 19.76 12.61
CA ASP A 94 -14.83 19.86 11.57
C ASP A 94 -14.28 19.44 10.20
N TYR A 95 -15.16 19.06 9.29
CA TYR A 95 -14.83 18.66 7.92
C TYR A 95 -15.96 19.01 6.95
N GLU A 96 -15.63 19.23 5.68
CA GLU A 96 -16.66 19.43 4.64
C GLU A 96 -17.47 18.15 4.42
N SER A 97 -18.79 18.24 4.38
CA SER A 97 -19.70 17.07 4.39
C SER A 97 -20.16 16.59 3.00
N GLN A 98 -19.92 17.39 1.97
CA GLN A 98 -20.13 17.02 0.56
C GLN A 98 -19.32 15.77 0.20
N ILE A 99 -19.83 14.88 -0.66
CA ILE A 99 -19.16 13.60 -0.95
C ILE A 99 -17.87 13.79 -1.73
N ASP A 100 -17.83 14.66 -2.74
CA ASP A 100 -16.60 14.93 -3.49
C ASP A 100 -15.73 15.98 -2.78
N ALA A 101 -14.41 15.80 -2.82
CA ALA A 101 -13.47 16.71 -2.18
C ALA A 101 -13.53 18.13 -2.77
N PRO A 102 -13.35 19.18 -1.96
CA PRO A 102 -13.11 20.53 -2.47
C PRO A 102 -11.66 20.70 -2.95
N ASN A 103 -11.37 21.85 -3.57
CA ASN A 103 -10.03 22.26 -4.00
C ASN A 103 -9.35 21.27 -4.96
N VAL A 104 -10.14 20.65 -5.85
CA VAL A 104 -9.65 19.65 -6.82
C VAL A 104 -8.80 20.26 -7.93
N ASN A 105 -8.00 19.40 -8.58
CA ASN A 105 -7.16 19.73 -9.74
C ASN A 105 -6.04 20.73 -9.40
N LEU A 106 -5.58 20.71 -8.15
CA LEU A 106 -4.42 21.46 -7.69
C LEU A 106 -3.25 20.50 -7.46
N ASP A 107 -2.04 20.97 -7.74
CA ASP A 107 -0.84 20.32 -7.23
C ASP A 107 -0.72 20.54 -5.71
N GLN A 108 0.29 19.96 -5.08
CA GLN A 108 0.45 20.08 -3.63
C GLN A 108 0.63 21.53 -3.18
N ALA A 109 1.41 22.33 -3.92
CA ALA A 109 1.70 23.71 -3.55
C ALA A 109 0.45 24.60 -3.67
N GLY A 110 -0.29 24.45 -4.77
CA GLY A 110 -1.55 25.13 -5.00
C GLY A 110 -2.61 24.78 -3.96
N LEU A 111 -2.72 23.50 -3.59
CA LEU A 111 -3.64 23.05 -2.54
C LEU A 111 -3.29 23.67 -1.19
N LEU A 112 -2.01 23.64 -0.78
CA LEU A 112 -1.59 24.20 0.50
C LEU A 112 -1.83 25.71 0.57
N ALA A 113 -1.55 26.43 -0.52
CA ALA A 113 -1.80 27.87 -0.59
C ALA A 113 -3.31 28.20 -0.52
N GLU A 114 -4.16 27.39 -1.16
CA GLU A 114 -5.61 27.58 -1.10
C GLU A 114 -6.17 27.29 0.29
N VAL A 115 -5.68 26.24 0.96
CA VAL A 115 -6.05 25.91 2.34
C VAL A 115 -5.62 27.01 3.32
N GLU A 116 -4.41 27.55 3.17
CA GLU A 116 -3.92 28.68 3.96
C GLU A 116 -4.77 29.94 3.73
N ARG A 117 -5.11 30.25 2.47
CA ARG A 117 -5.99 31.38 2.10
C ARG A 117 -7.36 31.28 2.77
N GLN A 118 -7.86 30.06 2.98
CA GLN A 118 -9.13 29.79 3.67
C GLN A 118 -9.01 29.87 5.20
N GLY A 119 -7.80 30.00 5.74
CA GLY A 119 -7.53 29.95 7.19
C GLY A 119 -7.81 28.57 7.79
N ARG A 120 -7.62 27.50 7.01
CA ARG A 120 -7.93 26.12 7.39
C ARG A 120 -6.66 25.27 7.41
N THR A 121 -6.77 24.03 7.87
CA THR A 121 -5.68 23.04 7.83
C THR A 121 -6.15 21.77 7.15
N LEU A 122 -5.27 21.09 6.41
CA LEU A 122 -5.60 19.78 5.82
C LEU A 122 -5.80 18.73 6.91
N LEU A 123 -6.79 17.87 6.73
CA LEU A 123 -6.99 16.72 7.61
C LEU A 123 -5.80 15.75 7.52
N THR A 124 -5.38 15.17 8.64
CA THR A 124 -4.50 14.00 8.62
C THR A 124 -5.23 12.78 8.08
N VAL A 125 -4.49 11.74 7.68
CA VAL A 125 -5.12 10.48 7.26
C VAL A 125 -5.98 9.87 8.38
N ASN A 126 -5.60 10.03 9.65
CA ASN A 126 -6.38 9.56 10.80
C ASN A 126 -7.72 10.30 10.90
N GLN A 127 -7.71 11.64 10.79
CA GLN A 127 -8.93 12.45 10.80
C GLN A 127 -9.82 12.13 9.58
N TRP A 128 -9.21 12.00 8.40
CA TRP A 128 -9.93 11.67 7.17
C TRP A 128 -10.59 10.30 7.23
N ILE A 129 -9.92 9.27 7.76
CA ILE A 129 -10.53 7.94 7.95
C ILE A 129 -11.79 8.06 8.81
N VAL A 130 -11.71 8.76 9.96
CA VAL A 130 -12.88 8.94 10.84
C VAL A 130 -13.99 9.69 10.10
N ALA A 131 -13.69 10.80 9.44
CA ALA A 131 -14.67 11.58 8.70
C ALA A 131 -15.34 10.79 7.56
N ALA A 132 -14.57 9.98 6.81
CA ALA A 132 -15.09 9.14 5.74
C ALA A 132 -16.03 8.05 6.27
N GLN A 133 -15.67 7.43 7.38
CA GLN A 133 -16.47 6.38 8.02
C GLN A 133 -17.73 6.95 8.69
N ASP A 134 -17.63 8.12 9.33
CA ASP A 134 -18.78 8.86 9.86
C ASP A 134 -19.75 9.23 8.74
N SER A 135 -19.25 9.73 7.61
CA SER A 135 -20.08 10.01 6.43
C SER A 135 -20.83 8.78 5.94
N ARG A 136 -20.18 7.61 5.93
CA ARG A 136 -20.83 6.35 5.52
C ARG A 136 -21.99 5.99 6.44
N VAL A 137 -21.81 6.12 7.75
CA VAL A 137 -22.89 5.89 8.72
C VAL A 137 -24.05 6.87 8.51
N LEU A 138 -23.74 8.15 8.31
CA LEU A 138 -24.74 9.22 8.25
C LEU A 138 -25.48 9.31 6.91
N THR A 139 -24.82 8.98 5.81
CA THR A 139 -25.32 9.27 4.45
C THR A 139 -25.42 8.04 3.57
N GLY A 140 -24.89 6.89 4.01
CA GLY A 140 -24.74 5.71 3.18
C GLY A 140 -23.59 5.80 2.17
N LYS A 141 -22.74 6.83 2.24
CA LYS A 141 -21.61 7.04 1.33
C LYS A 141 -20.34 7.44 2.08
N TYR A 142 -19.21 6.84 1.75
CA TYR A 142 -17.92 7.33 2.22
C TYR A 142 -17.65 8.72 1.64
N LEU A 143 -16.87 9.53 2.35
CA LEU A 143 -16.30 10.71 1.73
C LEU A 143 -15.38 10.28 0.61
N ASP A 144 -15.44 11.05 -0.48
CA ASP A 144 -14.55 10.96 -1.63
C ASP A 144 -14.73 9.70 -2.49
N GLU A 145 -15.74 8.86 -2.22
CA GLU A 145 -15.97 7.59 -2.94
C GLU A 145 -16.35 7.73 -4.41
N THR A 146 -16.82 8.91 -4.84
CA THR A 146 -17.40 9.08 -6.18
C THR A 146 -16.42 9.61 -7.21
N ARG A 147 -15.81 10.80 -6.99
CA ARG A 147 -15.05 11.51 -8.03
C ARG A 147 -13.75 12.14 -7.54
N SER A 148 -13.31 11.82 -6.32
CA SER A 148 -12.13 12.47 -5.75
C SER A 148 -11.14 11.55 -5.06
N TRP A 149 -9.86 11.86 -5.28
CA TRP A 149 -8.78 11.51 -4.37
C TRP A 149 -8.53 12.69 -3.42
N VAL A 150 -8.07 12.42 -2.20
CA VAL A 150 -7.82 13.47 -1.22
C VAL A 150 -6.38 13.47 -0.75
N ARG A 151 -5.69 14.58 -0.96
CA ARG A 151 -4.42 14.84 -0.29
C ARG A 151 -4.68 15.10 1.19
N VAL A 152 -3.99 14.32 2.03
CA VAL A 152 -4.08 14.38 3.51
C VAL A 152 -2.77 14.89 4.08
N ASN A 153 -2.79 15.52 5.25
CA ASN A 153 -1.60 16.06 5.94
C ASN A 153 -0.72 14.96 6.58
N SER A 154 -0.44 13.92 5.79
CA SER A 154 0.30 12.72 6.15
C SER A 154 1.19 12.31 4.96
N GLY A 155 2.38 11.81 5.28
CA GLY A 155 3.45 11.54 4.33
C GLY A 155 4.35 10.39 4.76
N ILE A 156 5.03 9.80 3.78
CA ILE A 156 6.13 8.84 4.01
C ILE A 156 7.49 9.58 3.98
N ASP A 157 7.56 10.65 3.19
CA ASP A 157 8.78 11.42 2.96
C ASP A 157 8.60 12.87 3.42
N PRO A 158 9.65 13.51 3.99
CA PRO A 158 9.58 14.91 4.39
C PRO A 158 9.13 15.82 3.25
N GLY A 159 8.13 16.66 3.52
CA GLY A 159 7.63 17.65 2.56
C GLY A 159 6.71 17.10 1.46
N ARG A 160 6.38 15.81 1.48
CA ARG A 160 5.43 15.20 0.54
C ARG A 160 4.19 14.71 1.26
N ILE A 161 3.03 15.08 0.76
CA ILE A 161 1.74 14.56 1.25
C ILE A 161 1.16 13.53 0.29
N LEU A 162 0.53 12.51 0.85
CA LEU A 162 -0.10 11.40 0.12
C LEU A 162 -1.52 11.74 -0.27
N ALA A 163 -2.05 11.05 -1.29
CA ALA A 163 -3.47 11.06 -1.61
C ALA A 163 -4.12 9.72 -1.23
N VAL A 164 -5.37 9.79 -0.78
CA VAL A 164 -6.17 8.64 -0.32
C VAL A 164 -7.56 8.65 -0.93
N HIS A 165 -8.18 7.47 -0.97
CA HIS A 165 -9.54 7.25 -1.46
C HIS A 165 -10.12 6.00 -0.77
N ILE A 166 -11.44 5.96 -0.54
CA ILE A 166 -12.15 4.74 -0.13
C ILE A 166 -13.16 4.40 -1.23
N ASP A 167 -13.11 3.16 -1.70
CA ASP A 167 -14.08 2.64 -2.65
C ASP A 167 -15.47 2.58 -1.99
N GLY A 168 -16.49 3.08 -2.70
CA GLY A 168 -17.88 2.77 -2.42
C GLY A 168 -18.32 1.46 -3.09
N PRO A 169 -19.63 1.14 -3.07
CA PRO A 169 -20.15 -0.07 -3.70
C PRO A 169 -20.19 0.02 -5.23
N ASN A 170 -19.93 1.19 -5.80
CA ASN A 170 -19.91 1.44 -7.23
C ASN A 170 -18.56 2.02 -7.64
N MET A 171 -18.14 1.73 -8.87
CA MET A 171 -16.92 2.28 -9.46
C MET A 171 -16.95 3.82 -9.45
N ALA A 172 -15.82 4.41 -9.03
CA ALA A 172 -15.63 5.85 -9.05
C ALA A 172 -15.70 6.39 -10.48
N VAL A 173 -16.37 7.51 -10.67
CA VAL A 173 -16.60 8.11 -11.99
C VAL A 173 -15.35 8.88 -12.40
N ASP A 174 -14.79 8.53 -13.56
CA ASP A 174 -13.63 9.18 -14.20
C ASP A 174 -12.31 9.12 -13.41
N LEU A 175 -12.26 8.41 -12.27
CA LEU A 175 -11.06 8.27 -11.44
C LEU A 175 -10.22 7.04 -11.75
N THR A 176 -10.87 5.90 -11.96
CA THR A 176 -10.21 4.61 -12.20
C THR A 176 -11.06 3.80 -13.17
N ASP A 177 -10.39 2.93 -13.94
CA ASP A 177 -11.03 1.98 -14.85
C ASP A 177 -11.12 0.57 -14.20
N GLU A 178 -10.96 0.50 -12.88
CA GLU A 178 -10.88 -0.73 -12.10
C GLU A 178 -12.11 -0.92 -11.20
N ASP A 179 -12.57 -2.18 -11.06
CA ASP A 179 -13.73 -2.56 -10.23
C ASP A 179 -13.58 -2.18 -8.75
N ALA A 180 -14.55 -1.43 -8.22
CA ALA A 180 -14.55 -1.00 -6.82
C ALA A 180 -14.70 -2.18 -5.84
N VAL A 181 -14.03 -2.06 -4.69
CA VAL A 181 -14.17 -2.99 -3.56
C VAL A 181 -14.66 -2.21 -2.33
N ASP A 182 -15.98 -2.19 -2.11
CA ASP A 182 -16.64 -1.37 -1.06
C ASP A 182 -15.91 -1.40 0.28
N GLY A 183 -15.53 -0.23 0.77
CA GLY A 183 -14.80 -0.02 2.02
C GLY A 183 -13.27 -0.19 1.94
N SER A 184 -12.72 -0.59 0.79
CA SER A 184 -11.27 -0.66 0.57
C SER A 184 -10.66 0.73 0.54
N MET A 185 -9.60 0.94 1.33
CA MET A 185 -8.84 2.18 1.33
C MET A 185 -7.66 2.05 0.37
N MET A 186 -7.47 3.05 -0.48
CA MET A 186 -6.34 3.15 -1.38
C MET A 186 -5.48 4.35 -1.02
N MET A 187 -4.18 4.24 -1.28
CA MET A 187 -3.21 5.29 -1.03
C MET A 187 -2.26 5.39 -2.21
N ALA A 188 -2.24 6.54 -2.86
CA ALA A 188 -1.33 6.83 -3.98
C ALA A 188 0.06 7.15 -3.41
N TYR A 189 0.84 6.11 -3.13
CA TYR A 189 2.11 6.20 -2.42
C TYR A 189 3.21 6.90 -3.22
N ASP A 190 3.10 6.96 -4.55
CA ASP A 190 4.10 7.50 -5.47
C ASP A 190 3.69 8.78 -6.18
N LEU A 191 2.52 9.33 -5.84
CA LEU A 191 2.08 10.65 -6.31
C LEU A 191 3.09 11.75 -5.93
N SER A 192 3.50 12.55 -6.92
CA SER A 192 4.43 13.66 -6.78
C SER A 192 3.76 14.92 -6.21
N PRO A 193 4.51 15.80 -5.52
CA PRO A 193 4.02 17.14 -5.15
C PRO A 193 3.57 17.98 -6.36
N HIS A 194 4.13 17.73 -7.54
CA HIS A 194 3.83 18.46 -8.79
C HIS A 194 2.71 17.82 -9.62
N ASP A 195 2.19 16.66 -9.20
CA ASP A 195 1.13 15.98 -9.94
C ASP A 195 -0.21 16.64 -9.62
N ALA A 196 -0.80 17.29 -10.63
CA ALA A 196 -2.16 17.85 -10.60
C ALA A 196 -3.15 16.82 -11.16
N VAL A 197 -3.38 15.75 -10.41
CA VAL A 197 -4.27 14.66 -10.83
C VAL A 197 -5.72 15.15 -10.83
N VAL A 198 -6.44 14.85 -11.91
CA VAL A 198 -7.85 15.20 -12.06
C VAL A 198 -8.67 14.60 -10.91
N GLY A 199 -9.50 15.41 -10.27
CA GLY A 199 -10.30 14.98 -9.10
C GLY A 199 -9.51 14.89 -7.80
N CYS A 200 -8.19 15.09 -7.80
CA CYS A 200 -7.40 15.12 -6.57
C CYS A 200 -7.55 16.48 -5.88
N GLY A 201 -8.11 16.49 -4.67
CA GLY A 201 -8.37 17.68 -3.86
C GLY A 201 -7.87 17.55 -2.43
N GLY A 202 -8.48 18.28 -1.50
CA GLY A 202 -8.11 18.25 -0.09
C GLY A 202 -9.32 18.49 0.82
N ARG A 203 -9.36 17.77 1.95
CA ARG A 203 -10.34 17.98 3.03
C ARG A 203 -9.70 18.80 4.13
N THR A 204 -10.48 19.68 4.75
CA THR A 204 -9.91 20.63 5.72
C THR A 204 -10.68 20.66 7.03
N SER A 205 -10.00 21.15 8.07
CA SER A 205 -10.57 21.53 9.36
C SER A 205 -10.38 23.04 9.58
N SER A 206 -11.39 23.69 10.17
CA SER A 206 -11.29 25.08 10.63
C SER A 206 -10.78 25.21 12.06
N VAL A 207 -10.48 24.11 12.75
CA VAL A 207 -9.88 24.16 14.09
C VAL A 207 -8.51 24.82 14.00
N PRO A 208 -8.35 26.01 14.63
CA PRO A 208 -7.10 26.74 14.51
C PRO A 208 -6.01 26.05 15.36
N PRO A 209 -4.72 26.18 14.99
CA PRO A 209 -3.63 25.45 15.63
C PRO A 209 -3.60 25.56 17.16
N GLU A 210 -3.96 26.71 17.73
CA GLU A 210 -3.98 26.94 19.18
C GLU A 210 -5.09 26.20 19.93
N ARG A 211 -6.10 25.68 19.23
CA ARG A 211 -7.17 24.85 19.79
C ARG A 211 -6.96 23.36 19.53
N GLN A 212 -5.90 22.98 18.80
CA GLN A 212 -5.61 21.57 18.51
C GLN A 212 -4.93 20.91 19.71
N ASN A 213 -5.48 19.78 20.17
CA ASN A 213 -4.79 18.93 21.13
C ASN A 213 -3.80 18.06 20.38
N LEU A 214 -2.51 18.31 20.56
CA LEU A 214 -1.45 17.55 19.89
C LEU A 214 -1.02 16.35 20.74
N VAL A 215 -0.93 15.18 20.09
CA VAL A 215 -0.40 13.96 20.71
C VAL A 215 1.02 13.74 20.24
N GLU A 216 1.95 13.53 21.17
CA GLU A 216 3.32 13.19 20.80
C GLU A 216 3.38 11.78 20.19
N GLU A 217 4.09 11.63 19.07
CA GLU A 217 4.40 10.30 18.56
C GLU A 217 5.35 9.62 19.56
N PRO A 218 5.07 8.37 19.97
CA PRO A 218 5.97 7.62 20.84
C PRO A 218 7.40 7.58 20.25
N ALA A 219 8.40 7.86 21.08
CA ALA A 219 9.80 7.92 20.65
C ALA A 219 10.33 6.58 20.08
N GLU A 220 9.72 5.46 20.49
CA GLU A 220 10.00 4.15 19.94
C GLU A 220 9.31 4.02 18.58
N ARG A 221 10.01 4.47 17.54
CA ARG A 221 9.77 3.99 16.19
C ARG A 221 9.96 2.48 16.25
N VAL A 222 8.86 1.73 16.24
CA VAL A 222 8.88 0.27 16.33
C VAL A 222 9.86 -0.23 15.29
N ALA A 223 10.76 -1.09 15.76
CA ALA A 223 11.93 -1.54 15.03
C ALA A 223 11.58 -1.82 13.57
N ARG A 224 12.30 -1.17 12.64
CA ARG A 224 12.29 -1.54 11.22
C ARG A 224 12.31 -3.05 11.14
N TRP A 225 11.34 -3.60 10.41
CA TRP A 225 11.11 -5.03 10.22
C TRP A 225 12.34 -5.70 9.61
N THR A 226 13.39 -5.90 10.41
CA THR A 226 14.46 -6.81 10.05
C THR A 226 13.87 -8.19 10.25
N MET A 227 13.44 -8.80 9.14
CA MET A 227 13.21 -10.23 9.15
C MET A 227 14.52 -10.88 9.56
N THR A 228 14.61 -11.27 10.84
CA THR A 228 15.75 -12.04 11.33
C THR A 228 15.81 -13.28 10.43
N PRO A 229 16.90 -13.52 9.67
CA PRO A 229 16.87 -14.48 8.59
C PRO A 229 16.72 -15.89 9.18
N HIS A 230 15.50 -16.40 9.19
CA HIS A 230 15.20 -17.75 9.66
C HIS A 230 15.63 -18.82 8.64
N PHE A 231 16.14 -18.37 7.49
CA PHE A 231 16.40 -19.22 6.35
C PHE A 231 17.74 -19.97 6.41
N ALA A 232 18.72 -19.49 7.17
CA ALA A 232 20.02 -20.17 7.33
C ALA A 232 19.91 -21.54 8.03
N THR A 233 18.79 -21.80 8.71
CA THR A 233 18.49 -23.04 9.43
C THR A 233 17.34 -23.85 8.82
N LEU A 234 16.85 -23.46 7.65
CA LEU A 234 15.75 -24.19 6.99
C LEU A 234 16.18 -25.59 6.57
N ASP A 235 15.28 -26.55 6.79
CA ASP A 235 15.33 -27.84 6.12
C ASP A 235 14.93 -27.63 4.65
N LEU A 236 15.93 -27.65 3.76
CA LEU A 236 15.73 -27.44 2.32
C LEU A 236 14.82 -28.48 1.67
N GLY A 237 14.78 -29.71 2.19
CA GLY A 237 13.88 -30.74 1.67
C GLY A 237 12.43 -30.42 2.00
N ARG A 238 12.18 -29.97 3.23
CA ARG A 238 10.86 -29.55 3.69
C ARG A 238 10.39 -28.26 3.01
N GLU A 239 11.28 -27.28 2.86
CA GLU A 239 10.94 -26.02 2.19
C GLU A 239 10.64 -26.24 0.71
N TRP A 240 11.42 -27.11 0.05
CA TRP A 240 11.12 -27.53 -1.32
C TRP A 240 9.72 -28.14 -1.42
N GLN A 241 9.39 -29.07 -0.52
CA GLN A 241 8.08 -29.73 -0.53
C GLN A 241 6.94 -28.72 -0.33
N ARG A 242 7.09 -27.76 0.60
CA ARG A 242 6.12 -26.69 0.83
C ARG A 242 5.80 -25.91 -0.44
N GLN A 243 6.84 -25.49 -1.18
CA GLN A 243 6.66 -24.71 -2.40
C GLN A 243 6.06 -25.53 -3.54
N VAL A 244 6.45 -26.81 -3.67
CA VAL A 244 5.84 -27.74 -4.64
C VAL A 244 4.37 -27.98 -4.33
N ASP A 245 4.04 -28.27 -3.08
CA ASP A 245 2.65 -28.49 -2.64
C ASP A 245 1.79 -27.27 -2.96
N LYS A 246 2.33 -26.05 -2.77
CA LYS A 246 1.63 -24.82 -3.12
C LYS A 246 1.35 -24.72 -4.62
N TYR A 247 2.31 -25.03 -5.48
CA TYR A 247 2.07 -25.03 -6.93
C TYR A 247 1.09 -26.12 -7.38
N LEU A 248 1.09 -27.28 -6.73
CA LEU A 248 0.10 -28.33 -6.99
C LEU A 248 -1.30 -27.90 -6.58
N GLU A 249 -1.46 -27.33 -5.39
CA GLU A 249 -2.70 -26.77 -4.86
C GLU A 249 -3.30 -25.73 -5.82
N LEU A 250 -2.45 -24.84 -6.35
CA LEU A 250 -2.86 -23.80 -7.31
C LEU A 250 -3.06 -24.33 -8.74
N GLY A 251 -2.86 -25.62 -9.00
CA GLY A 251 -3.16 -26.24 -10.29
C GLY A 251 -2.14 -25.97 -11.41
N PHE A 252 -0.89 -25.60 -11.09
CA PHE A 252 0.17 -25.36 -12.09
C PHE A 252 0.37 -26.56 -13.03
N HIS A 253 0.35 -27.78 -12.46
CA HIS A 253 0.48 -29.01 -13.22
C HIS A 253 -0.64 -29.15 -14.27
N THR A 254 -1.89 -28.84 -13.90
CA THR A 254 -3.05 -28.90 -14.80
C THR A 254 -2.95 -27.83 -15.89
N ALA A 255 -2.56 -26.60 -15.54
CA ALA A 255 -2.39 -25.50 -16.48
C ALA A 255 -1.32 -25.78 -17.56
N MET A 256 -0.34 -26.63 -17.24
CA MET A 256 0.72 -27.07 -18.16
C MET A 256 0.49 -28.48 -18.74
N HIS A 257 -0.67 -29.09 -18.51
CA HIS A 257 -1.03 -30.42 -19.00
C HIS A 257 -0.11 -31.56 -18.52
N PHE A 258 0.38 -31.46 -17.28
CA PHE A 258 1.08 -32.53 -16.58
C PHE A 258 0.15 -33.23 -15.59
N THR A 259 0.42 -34.51 -15.32
CA THR A 259 0.01 -35.12 -14.03
C THR A 259 0.85 -34.51 -12.90
N GLU A 260 0.37 -34.57 -11.65
CA GLU A 260 1.14 -34.09 -10.50
C GLU A 260 2.53 -34.74 -10.44
N GLU A 261 2.62 -36.06 -10.59
CA GLU A 261 3.90 -36.78 -10.54
C GLU A 261 4.86 -36.34 -11.66
N GLN A 262 4.36 -36.13 -12.88
CA GLN A 262 5.18 -35.60 -13.98
C GLN A 262 5.67 -34.20 -13.68
N TYR A 263 4.78 -33.33 -13.17
CA TYR A 263 5.13 -31.96 -12.84
C TYR A 263 6.24 -31.90 -11.78
N VAL A 264 6.06 -32.62 -10.67
CA VAL A 264 7.00 -32.69 -9.55
C VAL A 264 8.39 -33.15 -10.02
N ARG A 265 8.47 -34.14 -10.92
CA ARG A 265 9.75 -34.63 -11.47
C ARG A 265 10.49 -33.59 -12.31
N THR A 266 9.81 -32.57 -12.82
CA THR A 266 10.43 -31.49 -13.60
C THR A 266 10.95 -30.34 -12.73
N LEU A 267 10.67 -30.34 -11.43
CA LEU A 267 11.10 -29.25 -10.55
C LEU A 267 12.48 -29.54 -9.95
N PRO A 268 13.41 -28.58 -9.99
CA PRO A 268 14.72 -28.73 -9.39
C PRO A 268 14.62 -28.73 -7.88
N LYS A 269 15.53 -29.46 -7.22
CA LYS A 269 15.65 -29.43 -5.75
C LYS A 269 16.49 -28.23 -5.31
N PHE A 270 16.26 -27.74 -4.10
CA PHE A 270 17.14 -26.76 -3.50
C PHE A 270 18.53 -27.35 -3.24
N GLU A 271 19.56 -26.67 -3.72
CA GLU A 271 20.94 -26.93 -3.35
C GLU A 271 21.37 -26.06 -2.17
N ARG A 272 22.44 -26.49 -1.50
CA ARG A 272 23.02 -25.77 -0.38
C ARG A 272 23.42 -24.35 -0.81
N GLN A 273 23.01 -23.36 -0.03
CA GLN A 273 23.38 -21.96 -0.23
C GLN A 273 24.90 -21.78 -0.41
N PRO A 274 25.35 -21.05 -1.44
CA PRO A 274 26.74 -20.62 -1.58
C PRO A 274 27.22 -19.88 -0.32
N LYS A 275 28.50 -20.02 0.04
CA LYS A 275 29.03 -19.39 1.26
C LYS A 275 29.03 -17.86 1.14
N GLU A 276 29.26 -17.35 -0.06
CA GLU A 276 29.25 -15.93 -0.40
C GLU A 276 27.87 -15.28 -0.33
N TYR A 277 26.79 -16.07 -0.24
CA TYR A 277 25.41 -15.59 -0.21
C TYR A 277 24.85 -15.43 1.20
N ARG A 278 25.54 -15.98 2.20
CA ARG A 278 25.12 -15.90 3.60
C ARG A 278 24.95 -14.45 4.03
N GLY A 279 23.76 -14.11 4.52
CA GLY A 279 23.43 -12.76 4.95
C GLY A 279 23.11 -11.78 3.82
N ARG A 280 23.10 -12.23 2.55
CA ARG A 280 22.73 -11.42 1.37
C ARG A 280 21.53 -12.01 0.62
N PHE A 281 21.50 -13.33 0.45
CA PHE A 281 20.49 -14.05 -0.32
C PHE A 281 20.04 -15.28 0.44
N ASP A 282 19.22 -15.07 1.46
CA ASP A 282 18.84 -16.14 2.38
C ASP A 282 17.51 -16.82 2.01
N MET A 283 16.71 -16.29 1.08
CA MET A 283 15.39 -16.84 0.74
C MET A 283 15.46 -17.83 -0.45
N PRO A 284 15.34 -19.17 -0.25
CA PRO A 284 15.30 -20.13 -1.35
C PRO A 284 13.93 -20.09 -2.04
N MET A 285 13.91 -20.04 -3.37
CA MET A 285 12.66 -19.99 -4.14
C MET A 285 12.73 -20.85 -5.40
N LEU A 286 11.65 -21.60 -5.65
CA LEU A 286 11.35 -22.26 -6.92
C LEU A 286 10.66 -21.25 -7.84
N VAL A 287 11.07 -21.25 -9.11
CA VAL A 287 10.46 -20.41 -10.15
C VAL A 287 10.24 -21.27 -11.38
N ASP A 288 9.02 -21.24 -11.92
CA ASP A 288 8.66 -22.03 -13.10
C ASP A 288 8.31 -21.11 -14.29
N PRO A 289 9.27 -20.75 -15.14
CA PRO A 289 9.05 -19.81 -16.24
C PRO A 289 8.26 -20.40 -17.42
N ARG A 290 7.93 -21.70 -17.38
CA ARG A 290 7.18 -22.37 -18.47
C ARG A 290 5.73 -21.90 -18.53
N LEU A 291 5.15 -21.55 -17.39
CA LEU A 291 3.86 -20.90 -17.32
C LEU A 291 4.09 -19.39 -17.35
N PHE A 292 3.41 -18.68 -18.26
CA PHE A 292 3.52 -17.23 -18.37
C PHE A 292 3.18 -16.53 -17.06
N TRP A 293 3.94 -15.49 -16.67
CA TRP A 293 3.86 -14.88 -15.34
C TRP A 293 2.45 -14.39 -14.97
N ARG A 294 1.71 -13.80 -15.92
CA ARG A 294 0.31 -13.38 -15.70
C ARG A 294 -0.60 -14.57 -15.36
N ASN A 295 -0.38 -15.72 -16.00
CA ASN A 295 -1.15 -16.92 -15.70
C ASN A 295 -0.83 -17.45 -14.29
N GLN A 296 0.41 -17.30 -13.83
CA GLN A 296 0.76 -17.62 -12.44
C GLN A 296 0.04 -16.70 -11.46
N CYS A 297 -0.02 -15.40 -11.77
CA CYS A 297 -0.76 -14.43 -10.96
C CYS A 297 -2.24 -14.81 -10.87
N VAL A 298 -2.89 -15.16 -11.99
CA VAL A 298 -4.28 -15.63 -12.02
C VAL A 298 -4.48 -16.87 -11.14
N LEU A 299 -3.59 -17.86 -11.23
CA LEU A 299 -3.66 -19.06 -10.38
C LEU A 299 -3.44 -18.71 -8.89
N GLY A 300 -2.55 -17.76 -8.61
CA GLY A 300 -2.22 -17.30 -7.26
C GLY A 300 -3.21 -16.30 -6.65
N GLY A 301 -4.23 -15.87 -7.39
CA GLY A 301 -5.15 -14.81 -6.94
C GLY A 301 -4.51 -13.41 -6.87
N VAL A 302 -3.38 -13.21 -7.55
CA VAL A 302 -2.70 -11.91 -7.66
C VAL A 302 -3.32 -11.14 -8.82
N ARG A 303 -3.80 -9.94 -8.56
CA ARG A 303 -4.41 -9.08 -9.58
C ARG A 303 -3.33 -8.53 -10.50
N VAL A 304 -3.65 -8.51 -11.79
CA VAL A 304 -2.87 -7.82 -12.81
C VAL A 304 -3.89 -7.05 -13.65
N PRO A 305 -4.11 -5.75 -13.37
CA PRO A 305 -5.16 -5.01 -14.05
C PRO A 305 -4.98 -5.03 -15.57
N HIS A 306 -6.11 -5.01 -16.28
CA HIS A 306 -6.10 -4.94 -17.73
C HIS A 306 -5.62 -3.56 -18.16
N PHE A 307 -4.41 -3.51 -18.71
CA PHE A 307 -3.87 -2.29 -19.28
C PHE A 307 -4.15 -2.25 -20.78
N ASP A 308 -4.89 -1.25 -21.23
CA ASP A 308 -4.90 -0.87 -22.65
C ASP A 308 -3.53 -0.30 -23.10
N TYR A 309 -2.61 -0.05 -22.17
CA TYR A 309 -1.41 0.79 -22.38
C TYR A 309 -0.07 0.23 -21.84
N CYS A 310 -0.01 -1.01 -21.33
CA CYS A 310 1.27 -1.59 -20.91
C CYS A 310 1.79 -2.59 -21.94
N THR A 311 2.97 -2.28 -22.48
CA THR A 311 3.80 -3.26 -23.17
C THR A 311 4.23 -4.35 -22.18
N GLU A 312 4.53 -5.54 -22.69
CA GLU A 312 5.08 -6.60 -21.85
C GLU A 312 6.45 -6.17 -21.29
N PRO A 313 6.74 -6.41 -20.00
CA PRO A 313 8.02 -6.06 -19.43
C PRO A 313 9.16 -6.75 -20.18
N ILE A 314 10.22 -6.01 -20.48
CA ILE A 314 11.42 -6.55 -21.13
C ILE A 314 12.62 -6.47 -20.18
N PRO A 315 13.65 -7.33 -20.35
CA PRO A 315 14.86 -7.24 -19.55
C PRO A 315 15.53 -5.88 -19.74
N ALA A 316 15.90 -5.21 -18.64
CA ALA A 316 16.65 -3.96 -18.68
C ALA A 316 18.11 -4.16 -19.15
N ASP A 317 18.63 -5.39 -19.02
CA ASP A 317 19.94 -5.82 -19.48
C ASP A 317 19.89 -7.32 -19.80
N GLU A 318 20.76 -7.79 -20.71
CA GLU A 318 20.89 -9.21 -21.08
C GLU A 318 21.12 -10.13 -19.87
N ARG A 319 21.83 -9.66 -18.85
CA ARG A 319 22.09 -10.41 -17.61
C ARG A 319 20.81 -10.77 -16.84
N PHE A 320 19.73 -10.02 -17.04
CA PHE A 320 18.46 -10.22 -16.34
C PHE A 320 17.51 -11.19 -17.05
N ARG A 321 17.89 -11.74 -18.20
CA ARG A 321 17.05 -12.70 -18.92
C ARG A 321 16.64 -13.87 -18.04
N VAL A 322 15.35 -14.19 -18.05
CA VAL A 322 14.80 -15.30 -17.28
C VAL A 322 15.29 -16.64 -17.88
N PRO A 323 15.67 -17.61 -17.05
CA PRO A 323 15.93 -18.97 -17.53
C PRO A 323 14.71 -19.54 -18.25
N ALA A 324 14.91 -20.36 -19.29
CA ALA A 324 13.80 -20.97 -20.03
C ALA A 324 13.19 -22.22 -19.35
N ARG A 325 13.81 -22.69 -18.26
CA ARG A 325 13.43 -23.91 -17.53
C ARG A 325 13.16 -23.58 -16.06
N PRO A 326 12.39 -24.41 -15.34
CA PRO A 326 12.24 -24.27 -13.91
C PRO A 326 13.58 -24.22 -13.22
N TYR A 327 13.71 -23.32 -12.26
CA TYR A 327 14.93 -23.14 -11.50
C TYR A 327 14.66 -22.98 -10.01
N ALA A 328 15.66 -23.34 -9.22
CA ALA A 328 15.74 -22.97 -7.82
C ALA A 328 16.89 -21.98 -7.65
N ALA A 329 16.67 -20.90 -6.91
CA ALA A 329 17.67 -19.87 -6.64
C ALA A 329 17.52 -19.29 -5.23
N TRP A 330 18.51 -18.50 -4.83
CA TRP A 330 18.57 -17.80 -3.56
C TRP A 330 18.33 -16.30 -3.78
N PHE A 331 17.28 -15.78 -3.15
CA PHE A 331 16.83 -14.41 -3.21
C PHE A 331 17.14 -13.68 -1.91
N GLY A 332 17.24 -12.36 -1.97
CA GLY A 332 17.26 -11.53 -0.77
C GLY A 332 15.89 -11.56 -0.11
N ALA A 333 15.85 -11.68 1.22
CA ALA A 333 14.64 -11.33 1.95
C ALA A 333 14.35 -9.83 1.84
N TRP A 334 13.13 -9.40 2.19
CA TRP A 334 12.76 -7.98 2.13
C TRP A 334 13.74 -7.15 2.97
N ASP A 335 14.25 -6.06 2.41
CA ASP A 335 15.31 -5.17 2.93
C ASP A 335 16.75 -5.72 3.00
N GLN A 336 16.96 -7.03 2.82
CA GLN A 336 18.24 -7.68 3.09
C GLN A 336 19.41 -7.09 2.27
N ARG A 337 19.18 -6.83 0.98
CA ARG A 337 20.20 -6.27 0.08
C ARG A 337 20.24 -4.75 0.12
N PHE A 338 19.09 -4.11 0.32
CA PHE A 338 18.92 -2.67 0.35
C PHE A 338 18.12 -2.32 1.60
N PRO A 339 18.78 -2.13 2.76
CA PRO A 339 18.06 -1.89 4.02
C PRO A 339 17.35 -0.54 4.03
N GLU A 340 17.93 0.45 3.35
CA GLU A 340 17.33 1.75 3.14
C GLU A 340 16.53 1.80 1.84
N ARG A 341 15.54 2.70 1.78
CA ARG A 341 14.82 2.99 0.54
C ARG A 341 15.79 3.34 -0.59
N ILE A 342 15.53 2.83 -1.79
CA ILE A 342 16.35 3.07 -2.98
C ILE A 342 15.45 3.08 -4.22
N ALA A 343 15.74 3.95 -5.18
CA ALA A 343 14.99 4.00 -6.43
C ALA A 343 15.39 2.82 -7.34
N PRO A 344 14.47 2.27 -8.16
CA PRO A 344 14.77 1.13 -9.03
C PRO A 344 16.01 1.27 -9.93
N PRO A 345 16.27 2.42 -10.59
CA PRO A 345 17.49 2.62 -11.39
C PRO A 345 18.76 2.60 -10.53
N ASP A 346 18.76 3.32 -9.41
CA ASP A 346 19.90 3.38 -8.50
C ASP A 346 20.24 1.99 -7.94
N ALA A 347 19.22 1.19 -7.65
CA ALA A 347 19.40 -0.18 -7.19
C ALA A 347 20.06 -1.06 -8.26
N ARG A 348 19.65 -0.91 -9.53
CA ARG A 348 20.19 -1.63 -10.67
C ARG A 348 21.68 -1.31 -10.90
N ASP A 349 22.06 -0.05 -10.74
CA ASP A 349 23.44 0.42 -10.89
C ASP A 349 24.36 -0.06 -9.76
N GLN A 350 23.80 -0.35 -8.59
CA GLN A 350 24.54 -0.84 -7.43
C GLN A 350 24.65 -2.37 -7.35
N LEU A 351 24.06 -3.12 -8.29
CA LEU A 351 24.15 -4.58 -8.30
C LEU A 351 25.59 -5.04 -8.52
N ALA A 352 26.07 -5.92 -7.63
CA ALA A 352 27.38 -6.55 -7.81
C ALA A 352 27.33 -7.60 -8.94
N GLU A 353 28.51 -8.05 -9.40
CA GLU A 353 28.66 -9.01 -10.50
C GLU A 353 27.93 -10.34 -10.24
N ASP A 354 27.79 -10.73 -8.97
CA ASP A 354 27.10 -11.95 -8.56
C ASP A 354 25.61 -11.76 -8.26
N GLU A 355 25.02 -10.63 -8.64
CA GLU A 355 23.63 -10.24 -8.35
C GLU A 355 22.82 -9.99 -9.62
N ILE A 356 21.56 -10.44 -9.60
CA ILE A 356 20.60 -10.33 -10.69
C ILE A 356 19.34 -9.67 -10.17
N GLY A 357 18.88 -8.63 -10.87
CA GLY A 357 17.62 -7.97 -10.59
C GLY A 357 16.43 -8.90 -10.90
N GLY A 358 15.41 -8.81 -10.05
CA GLY A 358 14.21 -9.62 -10.14
C GLY A 358 13.44 -9.44 -11.44
N ASN A 359 12.68 -10.46 -11.84
CA ASN A 359 11.81 -10.44 -13.03
C ASN A 359 10.33 -10.77 -12.70
N SER A 360 9.43 -10.63 -13.68
CA SER A 360 7.98 -10.79 -13.47
C SER A 360 7.56 -12.19 -12.97
N TRP A 361 8.27 -13.25 -13.39
CA TRP A 361 8.01 -14.60 -12.88
C TRP A 361 8.48 -14.76 -11.44
N GLU A 362 9.60 -14.13 -11.09
CA GLU A 362 10.12 -14.13 -9.72
C GLU A 362 9.22 -13.34 -8.79
N MET A 363 8.65 -12.21 -9.25
CA MET A 363 7.64 -11.47 -8.50
C MET A 363 6.40 -12.32 -8.22
N ALA A 364 5.83 -12.96 -9.26
CA ALA A 364 4.69 -13.85 -9.08
C ALA A 364 4.99 -15.01 -8.11
N ALA A 365 6.21 -15.55 -8.17
CA ALA A 365 6.65 -16.60 -7.27
C ALA A 365 6.76 -16.11 -5.81
N VAL A 366 7.27 -14.89 -5.57
CA VAL A 366 7.31 -14.30 -4.23
C VAL A 366 5.90 -14.21 -3.66
N GLU A 367 4.93 -13.66 -4.39
CA GLU A 367 3.56 -13.51 -3.90
C GLU A 367 2.85 -14.84 -3.62
N ILE A 368 3.08 -15.84 -4.47
CA ILE A 368 2.49 -17.17 -4.30
C ILE A 368 3.09 -17.91 -3.09
N LEU A 369 4.40 -17.81 -2.92
CA LEU A 369 5.16 -18.64 -1.98
C LEU A 369 5.41 -17.97 -0.64
N TRP A 370 5.31 -16.64 -0.60
CA TRP A 370 5.61 -15.76 0.54
C TRP A 370 4.60 -14.58 0.66
N PRO A 371 3.28 -14.84 0.63
CA PRO A 371 2.25 -13.80 0.67
C PRO A 371 2.29 -12.94 1.95
N GLU A 372 2.96 -13.41 3.00
CA GLU A 372 3.13 -12.65 4.24
C GLU A 372 3.89 -11.33 4.07
N TYR A 373 4.70 -11.16 3.01
CA TYR A 373 5.37 -9.90 2.71
C TYR A 373 4.33 -8.83 2.34
N ASP A 374 3.49 -9.12 1.35
CA ASP A 374 2.41 -8.24 0.91
C ASP A 374 1.44 -7.88 2.05
N LEU A 375 1.00 -8.88 2.81
CA LEU A 375 0.09 -8.70 3.96
C LEU A 375 0.68 -7.84 5.09
N ARG A 376 2.00 -7.61 5.10
CA ARG A 376 2.70 -6.75 6.06
C ARG A 376 3.06 -5.38 5.48
N GLY A 377 2.65 -5.07 4.25
CA GLY A 377 3.07 -3.84 3.58
C GLY A 377 4.55 -3.84 3.20
N GLN A 378 5.12 -5.02 2.95
CA GLN A 378 6.51 -5.22 2.54
C GLN A 378 6.55 -5.58 1.06
N TYR A 379 6.65 -4.55 0.23
CA TYR A 379 6.44 -4.62 -1.20
C TYR A 379 7.74 -4.74 -1.99
N TRP A 380 7.62 -5.16 -3.24
CA TRP A 380 8.74 -5.46 -4.11
C TRP A 380 8.71 -4.65 -5.40
N ASP A 381 9.89 -4.31 -5.92
CA ASP A 381 10.11 -3.80 -7.28
C ASP A 381 10.95 -4.80 -8.10
N ILE A 382 10.53 -5.11 -9.33
CA ILE A 382 11.37 -5.88 -10.26
C ILE A 382 12.35 -4.97 -10.98
N ILE A 383 13.57 -4.86 -10.45
CA ILE A 383 14.58 -3.97 -11.04
C ILE A 383 15.28 -4.55 -12.29
N GLY A 384 15.09 -5.84 -12.57
CA GLY A 384 15.67 -6.52 -13.73
C GLY A 384 14.88 -6.34 -15.03
N TYR A 385 13.61 -5.92 -14.94
CA TYR A 385 12.72 -5.73 -16.08
C TYR A 385 12.14 -4.33 -16.07
N VAL A 386 11.83 -3.82 -17.26
CA VAL A 386 11.22 -2.51 -17.44
C VAL A 386 10.03 -2.59 -18.39
N VAL A 387 9.07 -1.71 -18.19
CA VAL A 387 7.95 -1.48 -19.09
C VAL A 387 8.21 -0.18 -19.84
N HIS A 388 8.29 -0.26 -21.17
CA HIS A 388 8.39 0.91 -22.04
C HIS A 388 7.00 1.42 -22.39
N ASP A 389 6.89 2.74 -22.61
CA ASP A 389 5.68 3.40 -23.11
C ASP A 389 4.42 3.18 -22.25
N ALA A 390 4.58 2.81 -20.97
CA ALA A 390 3.46 2.66 -20.05
C ALA A 390 2.82 4.03 -19.77
N LYS A 391 1.67 4.26 -20.39
CA LYS A 391 0.84 5.45 -20.17
C LYS A 391 -0.04 5.23 -18.96
N ILE A 392 -0.01 6.20 -18.05
CA ILE A 392 -0.87 6.21 -16.88
C ILE A 392 -1.81 7.39 -17.00
N LYS A 393 -3.11 7.10 -16.86
CA LYS A 393 -4.17 8.10 -16.92
C LYS A 393 -3.87 9.23 -15.93
N ASN A 394 -3.97 10.48 -16.40
CA ASN A 394 -3.78 11.70 -15.60
C ASN A 394 -2.38 11.93 -15.01
N ILE A 395 -1.36 11.20 -15.47
CA ILE A 395 0.05 11.49 -15.17
C ILE A 395 0.71 11.90 -16.49
N PRO A 396 1.48 13.02 -16.52
CA PRO A 396 2.17 13.42 -17.75
C PRO A 396 2.99 12.26 -18.31
N ASP A 397 3.00 12.11 -19.64
CA ASP A 397 3.91 11.18 -20.30
C ASP A 397 5.34 11.55 -19.90
N THR A 398 6.07 10.57 -19.37
CA THR A 398 7.44 10.73 -18.90
C THR A 398 8.34 9.75 -19.61
N ASP A 399 9.50 10.24 -20.07
CA ASP A 399 10.47 9.45 -20.85
C ASP A 399 11.27 8.42 -20.02
N TYR A 400 10.85 8.08 -18.80
CA TYR A 400 11.55 7.11 -17.98
C TYR A 400 10.91 5.71 -18.06
N GLU A 401 11.76 4.70 -18.04
CA GLU A 401 11.39 3.28 -17.94
C GLU A 401 10.60 3.04 -16.65
N ARG A 402 9.50 2.28 -16.66
CA ARG A 402 8.80 1.90 -15.40
C ARG A 402 9.24 0.51 -14.97
N THR A 403 9.18 0.22 -13.67
CA THR A 403 9.32 -1.16 -13.16
C THR A 403 7.96 -1.66 -12.70
N LEU A 404 7.73 -2.97 -12.79
CA LEU A 404 6.57 -3.53 -12.09
C LEU A 404 6.85 -3.55 -10.59
N SER A 405 5.83 -3.20 -9.84
CA SER A 405 5.79 -3.22 -8.39
C SER A 405 4.67 -4.15 -7.96
N CYS A 406 4.85 -4.87 -6.86
CA CYS A 406 3.77 -5.64 -6.25
C CYS A 406 3.38 -5.02 -4.92
N TYR A 407 2.09 -4.77 -4.70
CA TYR A 407 1.57 -4.17 -3.49
C TYR A 407 0.13 -4.63 -3.18
N HIS A 408 -0.27 -4.47 -1.92
CA HIS A 408 -1.60 -4.85 -1.48
C HIS A 408 -2.60 -3.76 -1.88
N TYR A 409 -3.57 -4.13 -2.70
CA TYR A 409 -4.56 -3.22 -3.26
C TYR A 409 -5.91 -3.92 -3.41
N ARG A 410 -6.96 -3.31 -2.86
CA ARG A 410 -8.33 -3.85 -2.92
C ARG A 410 -8.44 -5.29 -2.42
N ARG A 411 -7.81 -5.56 -1.26
CA ARG A 411 -7.84 -6.85 -0.55
C ARG A 411 -7.11 -8.00 -1.24
N SER A 412 -6.16 -7.66 -2.10
CA SER A 412 -5.38 -8.62 -2.86
C SER A 412 -4.01 -8.05 -3.21
N ALA A 413 -3.02 -8.91 -3.34
CA ALA A 413 -1.77 -8.52 -4.01
C ALA A 413 -2.06 -8.11 -5.45
N GLU A 414 -1.44 -7.03 -5.90
CA GLU A 414 -1.56 -6.49 -7.23
C GLU A 414 -0.18 -6.18 -7.81
N ILE A 415 0.04 -6.58 -9.06
CA ILE A 415 1.24 -6.22 -9.81
C ILE A 415 0.91 -5.14 -10.84
N HIS A 416 1.53 -3.97 -10.69
CA HIS A 416 1.29 -2.79 -11.52
C HIS A 416 2.59 -2.01 -11.76
N PRO A 417 2.79 -1.36 -12.92
CA PRO A 417 3.93 -0.47 -13.13
C PRO A 417 3.91 0.71 -12.14
N ASN A 418 5.04 1.05 -11.53
CA ASN A 418 5.10 2.23 -10.67
C ASN A 418 4.73 3.54 -11.39
N LEU A 419 4.10 4.47 -10.68
CA LEU A 419 3.78 5.81 -11.20
C LEU A 419 5.05 6.65 -11.35
N HIS A 420 6.08 6.42 -10.54
CA HIS A 420 7.39 7.04 -10.66
C HIS A 420 8.48 6.08 -10.13
N GLN A 421 9.65 6.04 -10.77
CA GLN A 421 10.81 5.29 -10.28
C GLN A 421 11.49 5.99 -9.09
N ARG A 422 10.92 5.85 -7.89
CA ARG A 422 11.40 6.55 -6.69
C ARG A 422 11.69 5.58 -5.56
N ALA A 423 12.50 6.04 -4.62
CA ALA A 423 12.78 5.33 -3.39
C ALA A 423 11.59 5.47 -2.43
N PHE A 424 10.96 4.34 -2.08
CA PHE A 424 9.87 4.30 -1.10
C PHE A 424 10.21 3.39 0.08
N GLU A 425 9.75 3.76 1.29
CA GLU A 425 10.09 3.01 2.51
C GLU A 425 9.50 1.58 2.52
N VAL A 426 8.34 1.36 1.88
CA VAL A 426 7.67 0.05 1.82
C VAL A 426 8.10 -0.84 0.65
N PHE A 427 8.80 -0.28 -0.35
CA PHE A 427 9.26 -1.05 -1.52
C PHE A 427 10.74 -1.41 -1.39
N ARG A 428 11.08 -2.64 -1.80
CA ARG A 428 12.48 -3.08 -1.93
C ARG A 428 12.73 -3.74 -3.27
N PRO A 429 13.93 -3.56 -3.85
CA PRO A 429 14.31 -4.28 -5.06
C PRO A 429 14.36 -5.79 -4.80
N LEU A 430 13.66 -6.57 -5.61
CA LEU A 430 13.84 -8.01 -5.63
C LEU A 430 15.18 -8.35 -6.28
N VAL A 431 16.06 -9.04 -5.56
CA VAL A 431 17.39 -9.40 -6.05
C VAL A 431 17.68 -10.86 -5.72
N ARG A 432 18.31 -11.56 -6.65
CA ARG A 432 18.84 -12.90 -6.43
C ARG A 432 20.31 -12.99 -6.74
N GLY A 433 20.93 -14.04 -6.22
CA GLY A 433 22.25 -14.46 -6.67
C GLY A 433 22.25 -14.92 -8.14
N SER A 434 23.34 -14.65 -8.86
CA SER A 434 23.58 -15.16 -10.21
C SER A 434 24.05 -16.63 -10.24
N LYS A 435 24.66 -17.11 -9.14
CA LYS A 435 25.18 -18.47 -8.98
C LYS A 435 24.12 -19.39 -8.41
N ILE A 436 24.09 -20.61 -8.95
CA ILE A 436 23.13 -21.68 -8.63
C ILE A 436 21.70 -21.29 -9.03
N VAL A 437 21.47 -21.40 -10.34
CA VAL A 437 20.16 -21.64 -10.93
C VAL A 437 20.14 -23.14 -11.22
N THR A 438 19.73 -23.96 -10.25
CA THR A 438 19.61 -25.39 -10.52
C THR A 438 18.43 -25.62 -11.45
N SER A 439 18.67 -26.05 -12.68
CA SER A 439 17.64 -26.56 -13.57
C SER A 439 17.58 -28.09 -13.44
N PRO A 440 16.42 -28.73 -13.64
CA PRO A 440 16.35 -30.19 -13.73
C PRO A 440 17.36 -30.68 -14.79
N ASN A 441 18.15 -31.71 -14.43
CA ASN A 441 19.18 -32.30 -15.28
C ASN A 441 18.63 -32.59 -16.68
N SER A 442 19.44 -32.29 -17.70
CA SER A 442 19.20 -32.58 -19.12
C SER A 442 18.87 -34.03 -19.38
#